data_AF-A0A8H5NKK8-F1
#
_entry.id   AF-A0A8H5NKK8-F1
#
_cell.length_a   1.000
_cell.length_b   1.000
_cell.length_c   1.000
_cell.angle_alpha   90.00
_cell.angle_beta   90.00
_cell.angle_gamma   90.00
#
_symmetry.space_group_name_H-M   'P 1'
#
loop_
_entity.id
_entity.type
_entity.pdbx_description
1 polymer ?
#
loop_
_entity_poly.entity_id
_entity_poly.type
_entity_poly.pdbx_seq_one_letter_code
_entity_poly.pdbx_strand_id
1 'polypeptide(L)'
;MGLFDFLTHRPSSPPKVEATKSWKVDLMVESDPDILREEVPMVNLTVGWQAQLVLHTSDIIGLMREGLHVSQHNVIVQENCLTMRPYQQEHNKYYYDRHFALTGPSWKGNLVVTTLSCPVATNFRVEHLSPDKVYRCYVSDDSKTECWAYNFAIEKPDLNANYILDDTPLKGLWPWPRKEPFPRGMEKEREKERIEEGDMLDLL
;
A
#
# COMPACT_ATOMS: atom_id res chain seq x y z
N MET A 1 -20.24 35.58 64.69
CA MET A 1 -20.83 35.08 63.42
C MET A 1 -19.67 34.72 62.51
N GLY A 2 -19.39 33.43 62.34
CA GLY A 2 -18.36 32.95 61.41
C GLY A 2 -18.99 32.55 60.09
N LEU A 3 -18.51 33.12 58.98
CA LEU A 3 -18.86 32.69 57.63
C LEU A 3 -17.86 31.62 57.19
N PHE A 4 -18.38 30.44 56.83
CA PHE A 4 -17.64 29.39 56.14
C PHE A 4 -17.63 29.69 54.64
N ASP A 5 -16.46 29.99 54.08
CA ASP A 5 -16.25 30.00 52.63
C ASP A 5 -15.95 28.57 52.15
N PHE A 6 -16.96 27.92 51.58
CA PHE A 6 -16.78 26.66 50.85
C PHE A 6 -16.17 26.96 49.47
N LEU A 7 -14.88 26.72 49.34
CA LEU A 7 -14.22 26.61 48.03
C LEU A 7 -14.76 25.37 47.30
N THR A 8 -15.72 25.59 46.41
CA THR A 8 -16.18 24.56 45.46
C THR A 8 -15.10 24.36 44.39
N HIS A 9 -14.21 23.39 44.63
CA HIS A 9 -13.37 22.84 43.57
C HIS A 9 -14.28 22.17 42.53
N ARG A 10 -14.43 22.82 41.38
CA ARG A 10 -15.05 22.23 40.20
C ARG A 10 -14.10 21.12 39.72
N PRO A 11 -14.52 19.85 39.63
CA PRO A 11 -13.65 18.82 39.07
C PRO A 11 -13.42 19.18 37.60
N SER A 12 -12.15 19.35 37.23
CA SER A 12 -11.75 19.48 35.83
C SER A 12 -12.25 18.25 35.09
N SER A 13 -13.04 18.46 34.05
CA SER A 13 -13.41 17.42 33.10
C SER A 13 -12.15 16.65 32.67
N PRO A 14 -12.20 15.32 32.60
CA PRO A 14 -11.06 14.53 32.12
C PRO A 14 -10.64 15.03 30.73
N PRO A 15 -9.34 14.98 30.39
CA PRO A 15 -8.87 15.39 29.07
C PRO A 15 -9.68 14.62 28.02
N LYS A 16 -10.28 15.38 27.11
CA LYS A 16 -11.01 14.86 25.96
C LYS A 16 -10.01 13.97 25.21
N VAL A 17 -10.25 12.66 25.21
CA VAL A 17 -9.46 11.69 24.43
C VAL A 17 -9.54 12.18 22.98
N GLU A 18 -8.47 12.79 22.49
CA GLU A 18 -8.38 13.16 21.08
C GLU A 18 -8.54 11.86 20.30
N ALA A 19 -9.56 11.82 19.44
CA ALA A 19 -9.78 10.66 18.60
C ALA A 19 -8.48 10.37 17.85
N THR A 20 -7.94 9.16 18.04
CA THR A 20 -6.70 8.75 17.40
C THR A 20 -6.88 8.95 15.90
N LYS A 21 -6.04 9.80 15.31
CA LYS A 21 -6.09 10.15 13.89
C LYS A 21 -6.16 8.88 13.04
N SER A 22 -7.14 8.79 12.15
CA SER A 22 -7.31 7.68 11.20
C SER A 22 -6.82 8.10 9.82
N TRP A 23 -6.08 7.20 9.17
CA TRP A 23 -5.54 7.38 7.83
C TRP A 23 -6.12 6.34 6.90
N LYS A 24 -6.53 6.78 5.72
CA LYS A 24 -6.87 5.90 4.60
C LYS A 24 -5.67 5.77 3.67
N VAL A 25 -5.33 4.54 3.32
CA VAL A 25 -4.37 4.21 2.27
C VAL A 25 -5.13 3.52 1.15
N ASP A 26 -4.96 3.97 -0.08
CA ASP A 26 -5.64 3.42 -1.26
C ASP A 26 -4.57 3.08 -2.30
N LEU A 27 -4.52 1.82 -2.74
CA LEU A 27 -3.58 1.35 -3.74
C LEU A 27 -4.37 0.76 -4.91
N MET A 28 -4.02 1.18 -6.12
CA MET A 28 -4.47 0.53 -7.34
C MET A 28 -3.35 -0.31 -7.94
N VAL A 29 -3.65 -1.57 -8.19
CA VAL A 29 -2.70 -2.62 -8.56
C VAL A 29 -3.21 -3.35 -9.78
N GLU A 30 -2.34 -3.68 -10.72
CA GLU A 30 -2.74 -4.31 -11.99
C GLU A 30 -1.84 -5.49 -12.35
N SER A 31 -2.35 -6.42 -13.15
CA SER A 31 -1.60 -7.62 -13.53
C SER A 31 -0.47 -7.36 -14.54
N ASP A 32 -0.58 -6.29 -15.32
CA ASP A 32 0.41 -5.89 -16.34
C ASP A 32 0.72 -4.37 -16.31
N PRO A 33 1.44 -3.90 -15.30
CA PRO A 33 1.99 -2.55 -15.29
C PRO A 33 3.48 -2.68 -15.60
N ASP A 34 3.82 -2.67 -16.88
CA ASP A 34 5.17 -2.30 -17.29
C ASP A 34 5.51 -0.95 -16.62
N ILE A 35 6.41 -0.95 -15.63
CA ILE A 35 6.84 0.24 -14.88
C ILE A 35 7.51 1.29 -15.81
N LEU A 36 7.84 0.89 -17.04
CA LEU A 36 8.44 1.73 -18.06
C LEU A 36 7.42 2.59 -18.84
N ARG A 37 6.13 2.57 -18.48
CA ARG A 37 5.09 3.30 -19.22
C ARG A 37 4.78 4.65 -18.57
N GLU A 38 4.80 5.71 -19.39
CA GLU A 38 4.38 7.08 -19.04
C GLU A 38 2.84 7.24 -19.03
N GLU A 39 2.07 6.17 -19.24
CA GLU A 39 0.60 6.18 -19.30
C GLU A 39 0.00 5.12 -18.36
N VAL A 40 -1.23 5.39 -17.87
CA VAL A 40 -2.00 4.41 -17.08
C VAL A 40 -2.26 3.16 -17.95
N PRO A 41 -1.80 1.97 -17.55
CA PRO A 41 -2.02 0.76 -18.33
C PRO A 41 -3.52 0.47 -18.47
N MET A 42 -3.99 0.15 -19.68
CA MET A 42 -5.28 -0.51 -19.85
C MET A 42 -5.08 -2.02 -19.80
N VAL A 43 -5.27 -2.63 -18.63
CA VAL A 43 -5.19 -4.09 -18.50
C VAL A 43 -6.27 -4.77 -19.33
N ASN A 44 -5.88 -5.77 -20.11
CA ASN A 44 -6.84 -6.69 -20.72
C ASN A 44 -7.45 -7.61 -19.64
N LEU A 45 -8.60 -7.22 -19.11
CA LEU A 45 -9.30 -7.95 -18.04
C LEU A 45 -9.80 -9.35 -18.45
N THR A 46 -9.72 -9.73 -19.72
CA THR A 46 -10.06 -11.11 -20.17
C THR A 46 -8.99 -12.12 -19.76
N VAL A 47 -7.73 -11.67 -19.66
CA VAL A 47 -6.57 -12.50 -19.31
C VAL A 47 -5.87 -12.03 -18.04
N GLY A 48 -6.12 -10.79 -17.62
CA GLY A 48 -5.54 -10.14 -16.45
C GLY A 48 -6.57 -9.70 -15.41
N TRP A 49 -6.10 -8.87 -14.49
CA TRP A 49 -6.90 -8.32 -13.39
C TRP A 49 -6.43 -6.92 -13.03
N GLN A 50 -7.34 -6.15 -12.45
CA GLN A 50 -7.06 -4.93 -11.71
C GLN A 50 -7.54 -5.14 -10.27
N ALA A 51 -6.92 -4.47 -9.33
CA ALA A 51 -7.27 -4.57 -7.93
C ALA A 51 -7.17 -3.22 -7.24
N GLN A 52 -8.09 -3.01 -6.29
CA GLN A 52 -8.05 -1.86 -5.39
C GLN A 52 -7.92 -2.38 -3.95
N LEU A 53 -6.87 -1.91 -3.27
CA LEU A 53 -6.62 -2.19 -1.86
C LEU A 53 -6.86 -0.90 -1.07
N VAL A 54 -7.89 -0.91 -0.23
CA VAL A 54 -8.21 0.19 0.69
C VAL A 54 -7.93 -0.25 2.11
N LEU A 55 -7.10 0.51 2.83
CA LEU A 55 -6.67 0.23 4.19
C LEU A 55 -6.99 1.42 5.09
N HIS A 56 -7.28 1.16 6.35
CA HIS A 56 -7.34 2.16 7.41
C HIS A 56 -6.35 1.82 8.51
N THR A 57 -5.60 2.82 8.98
CA THR A 57 -4.62 2.69 10.06
C THR A 57 -4.63 3.92 10.96
N SER A 58 -4.36 3.72 12.25
CA SER A 58 -4.07 4.84 13.17
C SER A 58 -2.58 5.17 13.26
N ASP A 59 -1.72 4.31 12.71
CA ASP A 59 -0.25 4.44 12.74
C ASP A 59 0.33 4.36 11.33
N ILE A 60 0.19 5.46 10.59
CA ILE A 60 0.75 5.56 9.23
C ILE A 60 2.28 5.56 9.22
N ILE A 61 2.91 6.15 10.25
CA ILE A 61 4.38 6.27 10.32
C ILE A 61 4.99 4.89 10.53
N GLY A 62 4.45 4.09 11.46
CA GLY A 62 4.84 2.70 11.65
C GLY A 62 4.64 1.88 10.38
N LEU A 63 3.47 2.00 9.74
CA LEU A 63 3.17 1.26 8.50
C LEU A 63 4.12 1.60 7.34
N MET A 64 4.53 2.86 7.20
CA MET A 64 5.53 3.26 6.20
C MET A 64 6.93 2.72 6.53
N ARG A 65 7.36 2.80 7.80
CA ARG A 65 8.70 2.38 8.23
C ARG A 65 8.89 0.85 8.20
N GLU A 66 7.90 0.11 8.68
CA GLU A 66 7.92 -1.36 8.73
C GLU A 66 7.64 -1.98 7.35
N GLY A 67 6.84 -1.27 6.55
CA GLY A 67 6.42 -1.67 5.22
C GLY A 67 5.03 -2.29 5.21
N LEU A 68 4.30 -2.08 4.11
CA LEU A 68 2.99 -2.67 3.90
C LEU A 68 3.16 -4.07 3.30
N HIS A 69 3.23 -5.10 4.16
CA HIS A 69 3.34 -6.50 3.74
C HIS A 69 1.99 -7.17 3.83
N VAL A 70 1.52 -7.75 2.72
CA VAL A 70 0.24 -8.47 2.63
C VAL A 70 0.54 -9.90 2.21
N SER A 71 -0.02 -10.86 2.95
CA SER A 71 0.10 -12.31 2.73
C SER A 71 -1.20 -13.02 3.09
N GLN A 72 -1.30 -14.32 2.78
CA GLN A 72 -2.45 -15.14 3.23
C GLN A 72 -2.72 -15.04 4.74
N HIS A 73 -1.71 -14.79 5.59
CA HIS A 73 -1.91 -14.64 7.03
C HIS A 73 -2.73 -13.42 7.42
N ASN A 74 -2.81 -12.41 6.55
CA ASN A 74 -3.61 -11.21 6.76
C ASN A 74 -5.07 -11.41 6.37
N VAL A 75 -5.43 -12.52 5.71
CA VAL A 75 -6.75 -12.73 5.12
C VAL A 75 -7.73 -13.25 6.16
N ILE A 76 -8.86 -12.56 6.32
CA ILE A 76 -10.01 -13.03 7.11
C ILE A 76 -10.86 -13.92 6.19
N VAL A 77 -10.54 -15.22 6.17
CA VAL A 77 -11.07 -16.18 5.19
C VAL A 77 -12.61 -16.20 5.15
N GLN A 78 -13.27 -16.03 6.30
CA GLN A 78 -14.72 -16.07 6.44
C GLN A 78 -15.44 -14.89 5.75
N GLU A 79 -14.73 -13.81 5.45
CA GLU A 79 -15.29 -12.60 4.82
C GLU A 79 -15.01 -12.54 3.32
N ASN A 80 -14.26 -13.50 2.77
CA ASN A 80 -13.96 -13.55 1.35
C ASN A 80 -15.22 -13.92 0.55
N CYS A 81 -15.49 -13.19 -0.52
CA CYS A 81 -16.59 -13.53 -1.42
C CYS A 81 -16.29 -13.19 -2.88
N LEU A 82 -17.11 -13.73 -3.78
CA LEU A 82 -17.10 -13.42 -5.21
C LEU A 82 -18.45 -12.81 -5.57
N THR A 83 -18.44 -11.62 -6.16
CA THR A 83 -19.64 -10.96 -6.68
C THR A 83 -19.56 -10.79 -8.18
N MET A 84 -20.71 -10.79 -8.85
CA MET A 84 -20.82 -10.52 -10.28
C MET A 84 -21.59 -9.22 -10.49
N ARG A 85 -21.06 -8.33 -11.34
CA ARG A 85 -21.76 -7.11 -11.75
C ARG A 85 -21.79 -6.96 -13.27
N PRO A 86 -22.85 -6.38 -13.84
CA PRO A 86 -22.96 -6.23 -15.29
C PRO A 86 -21.80 -5.42 -15.87
N TYR A 87 -21.26 -5.87 -17.01
CA TYR A 87 -20.33 -5.09 -17.81
C TYR A 87 -21.13 -4.14 -18.72
N GLN A 88 -21.01 -2.84 -18.47
CA GLN A 88 -21.86 -1.83 -19.11
C GLN A 88 -21.69 -1.74 -20.63
N GLN A 89 -20.58 -2.22 -21.19
CA GLN A 89 -20.24 -2.07 -22.61
C GLN A 89 -20.74 -3.23 -23.48
N GLU A 90 -20.97 -4.42 -22.91
CA GLU A 90 -21.40 -5.60 -23.66
C GLU A 90 -22.52 -6.34 -22.92
N HIS A 91 -23.64 -6.57 -23.61
CA HIS A 91 -24.71 -7.39 -23.08
C HIS A 91 -24.22 -8.82 -22.78
N ASN A 92 -24.70 -9.40 -21.67
CA ASN A 92 -24.37 -10.75 -21.18
C ASN A 92 -22.91 -10.97 -20.73
N LYS A 93 -22.14 -9.90 -20.53
CA LYS A 93 -20.81 -9.98 -19.93
C LYS A 93 -20.84 -9.40 -18.52
N TYR A 94 -20.08 -10.01 -17.63
CA TYR A 94 -20.04 -9.64 -16.22
C TYR A 94 -18.59 -9.44 -15.80
N TYR A 95 -18.39 -8.46 -14.92
CA TYR A 95 -17.19 -8.44 -14.09
C TYR A 95 -17.35 -9.43 -12.96
N TYR A 96 -16.26 -10.12 -12.67
CA TYR A 96 -16.07 -10.90 -11.46
C TYR A 96 -15.23 -10.06 -10.50
N ASP A 97 -15.81 -9.71 -9.37
CA ASP A 97 -15.13 -9.00 -8.29
C ASP A 97 -14.90 -9.98 -7.14
N ARG A 98 -13.63 -10.30 -6.86
CA ARG A 98 -13.24 -11.09 -5.70
C ARG A 98 -12.84 -10.17 -4.56
N HIS A 99 -13.52 -10.31 -3.44
CA HIS A 99 -13.32 -9.51 -2.24
C HIS A 99 -12.50 -10.29 -1.22
N PHE A 100 -11.54 -9.61 -0.62
CA PHE A 100 -10.81 -10.08 0.54
C PHE A 100 -10.90 -9.04 1.65
N ALA A 101 -11.29 -9.47 2.85
CA ALA A 101 -11.08 -8.69 4.05
C ALA A 101 -9.69 -9.01 4.61
N LEU A 102 -8.95 -7.97 4.98
CA LEU A 102 -7.56 -8.03 5.39
C LEU A 102 -7.37 -7.35 6.75
N THR A 103 -6.48 -7.91 7.56
CA THR A 103 -6.06 -7.30 8.82
C THR A 103 -4.57 -7.48 9.07
N GLY A 104 -3.96 -6.44 9.63
CA GLY A 104 -2.60 -6.45 10.15
C GLY A 104 -2.54 -5.85 11.54
N PRO A 105 -1.33 -5.72 12.13
CA PRO A 105 -1.16 -5.31 13.52
C PRO A 105 -1.77 -3.93 13.86
N SER A 106 -1.66 -2.98 12.93
CA SER A 106 -2.10 -1.58 13.11
C SER A 106 -3.13 -1.14 12.07
N TRP A 107 -3.56 -2.04 11.19
CA TRP A 107 -4.41 -1.70 10.04
C TRP A 107 -5.45 -2.77 9.72
N LYS A 108 -6.52 -2.34 9.07
CA LYS A 108 -7.56 -3.19 8.48
C LYS A 108 -7.87 -2.71 7.07
N GLY A 109 -8.28 -3.59 6.18
CA GLY A 109 -8.55 -3.18 4.81
C GLY A 109 -9.35 -4.18 4.00
N ASN A 110 -9.70 -3.77 2.79
CA ASN A 110 -10.40 -4.58 1.82
C ASN A 110 -9.63 -4.54 0.50
N LEU A 111 -9.45 -5.71 -0.11
CA LEU A 111 -8.94 -5.86 -1.46
C LEU A 111 -10.08 -6.31 -2.36
N VAL A 112 -10.33 -5.57 -3.44
CA VAL A 112 -11.28 -5.96 -4.48
C VAL A 112 -10.50 -6.20 -5.76
N VAL A 113 -10.60 -7.41 -6.30
CA VAL A 113 -9.95 -7.81 -7.56
C VAL A 113 -11.02 -7.96 -8.64
N THR A 114 -10.93 -7.15 -9.67
CA THR A 114 -11.85 -7.13 -10.81
C THR A 114 -11.21 -7.79 -12.03
N THR A 115 -11.98 -8.66 -12.70
CA THR A 115 -11.60 -9.29 -13.98
C THR A 115 -12.85 -9.66 -14.77
N LEU A 116 -12.70 -9.95 -16.07
CA LEU A 116 -13.76 -10.54 -16.91
C LEU A 116 -13.69 -12.08 -16.94
N SER A 117 -12.67 -12.67 -16.31
CA SER A 117 -12.43 -14.12 -16.32
C SER A 117 -12.64 -14.74 -14.94
N CYS A 118 -13.66 -15.60 -14.82
CA CYS A 118 -13.92 -16.35 -13.59
C CYS A 118 -12.70 -17.19 -13.14
N PRO A 119 -11.98 -17.90 -14.04
CA PRO A 119 -10.72 -18.56 -13.68
C PRO A 119 -9.67 -17.61 -13.10
N VAL A 120 -9.53 -16.39 -13.64
CA VAL A 120 -8.60 -15.39 -13.09
C VAL A 120 -9.02 -14.98 -11.69
N ALA A 121 -10.30 -14.68 -11.47
CA ALA A 121 -10.82 -14.28 -10.16
C ALA A 121 -10.59 -15.39 -9.11
N THR A 122 -10.95 -16.62 -9.43
CA THR A 122 -10.85 -17.79 -8.52
C THR A 122 -9.42 -18.22 -8.23
N ASN A 123 -8.50 -18.05 -9.19
CA ASN A 123 -7.09 -18.36 -9.01
C ASN A 123 -6.27 -17.22 -8.41
N PHE A 124 -6.80 -16.01 -8.33
CA PHE A 124 -6.10 -14.90 -7.68
C PHE A 124 -5.70 -15.22 -6.23
N ARG A 125 -4.51 -14.79 -5.83
CA ARG A 125 -4.00 -14.89 -4.47
C ARG A 125 -3.38 -13.54 -4.10
N VAL A 126 -3.42 -13.16 -2.82
CA VAL A 126 -2.91 -11.84 -2.40
C VAL A 126 -1.40 -11.69 -2.66
N GLU A 127 -0.68 -12.80 -2.77
CA GLU A 127 0.72 -12.88 -3.18
C GLU A 127 0.97 -12.45 -4.63
N HIS A 128 -0.09 -12.32 -5.44
CA HIS A 128 0.03 -11.74 -6.79
C HIS A 128 0.22 -10.22 -6.75
N LEU A 129 -0.06 -9.58 -5.62
CA LEU A 129 0.26 -8.19 -5.38
C LEU A 129 1.78 -8.03 -5.25
N SER A 130 2.30 -7.00 -5.87
CA SER A 130 3.71 -6.63 -5.75
C SER A 130 3.83 -5.12 -5.94
N PRO A 131 4.85 -4.46 -5.37
CA PRO A 131 4.95 -3.02 -5.46
C PRO A 131 5.16 -2.54 -6.89
N ASP A 132 5.87 -3.31 -7.73
CA ASP A 132 5.98 -3.05 -9.18
C ASP A 132 4.63 -3.06 -9.90
N LYS A 133 3.62 -3.69 -9.29
CA LYS A 133 2.28 -3.74 -9.84
C LYS A 133 1.37 -2.56 -9.51
N VAL A 134 1.83 -1.68 -8.62
CA VAL A 134 1.07 -0.53 -8.15
C VAL A 134 1.31 0.61 -9.12
N TYR A 135 0.24 1.10 -9.76
CA TYR A 135 0.32 2.25 -10.67
C TYR A 135 -0.16 3.55 -10.01
N ARG A 136 -0.96 3.45 -8.95
CA ARG A 136 -1.38 4.57 -8.11
C ARG A 136 -1.45 4.19 -6.65
N CYS A 137 -1.03 5.10 -5.78
CA CYS A 137 -1.19 4.97 -4.35
C CYS A 137 -1.32 6.35 -3.71
N TYR A 138 -2.28 6.51 -2.80
CA TYR A 138 -2.40 7.73 -2.01
C TYR A 138 -2.73 7.43 -0.55
N VAL A 139 -2.28 8.33 0.31
CA VAL A 139 -2.62 8.33 1.73
C VAL A 139 -3.32 9.64 2.06
N SER A 140 -4.47 9.55 2.69
CA SER A 140 -5.24 10.71 3.14
C SER A 140 -5.63 10.61 4.61
N ASP A 141 -5.77 11.77 5.23
CA ASP A 141 -6.34 11.90 6.58
C ASP A 141 -7.86 11.76 6.49
N ASP A 142 -8.45 10.75 7.14
CA ASP A 142 -9.91 10.50 7.10
C ASP A 142 -10.73 11.69 7.64
N SER A 143 -10.12 12.54 8.46
CA SER A 143 -10.78 13.71 9.05
C SER A 143 -10.76 14.96 8.17
N LYS A 144 -9.99 14.95 7.06
CA LYS A 144 -9.79 16.12 6.20
C LYS A 144 -10.14 15.81 4.76
N THR A 145 -10.91 16.69 4.14
CA THR A 145 -11.10 16.68 2.69
C THR A 145 -9.83 17.21 2.02
N GLU A 146 -9.42 16.59 0.91
CA GLU A 146 -8.33 17.08 0.04
C GLU A 146 -6.94 17.19 0.71
N CYS A 147 -6.67 16.35 1.73
CA CYS A 147 -5.36 16.29 2.37
C CYS A 147 -4.66 14.98 2.02
N TRP A 148 -3.66 15.05 1.13
CA TRP A 148 -2.78 13.93 0.82
C TRP A 148 -1.49 14.01 1.62
N ALA A 149 -1.18 12.95 2.35
CA ALA A 149 0.09 12.78 3.06
C ALA A 149 1.13 11.98 2.24
N TYR A 150 0.66 11.25 1.24
CA TYR A 150 1.47 10.54 0.28
C TYR A 150 0.72 10.47 -1.04
N ASN A 151 1.43 10.66 -2.14
CA ASN A 151 0.93 10.51 -3.49
C ASN A 151 1.96 9.79 -4.35
N PHE A 152 1.49 8.79 -5.06
CA PHE A 152 2.21 8.10 -6.12
C PHE A 152 1.27 7.88 -7.30
N ALA A 153 1.72 8.28 -8.48
CA ALA A 153 1.08 8.03 -9.76
C ALA A 153 2.17 7.78 -10.81
N ILE A 154 2.13 6.62 -11.46
CA ILE A 154 3.15 6.26 -12.47
C ILE A 154 3.15 7.24 -13.65
N GLU A 155 1.98 7.75 -14.02
CA GLU A 155 1.80 8.66 -15.15
C GLU A 155 2.13 10.12 -14.83
N LYS A 156 2.41 10.45 -13.56
CA LYS A 156 2.77 11.80 -13.09
C LYS A 156 3.89 11.72 -12.05
N PRO A 157 5.09 11.26 -12.43
CA PRO A 157 6.19 11.09 -11.48
C PRO A 157 6.57 12.40 -10.77
N ASP A 158 6.42 13.55 -11.43
CA ASP A 158 6.69 14.87 -10.86
C ASP A 158 5.75 15.24 -9.68
N LEU A 159 4.62 14.55 -9.54
CA LEU A 159 3.68 14.73 -8.42
C LEU A 159 3.88 13.69 -7.31
N ASN A 160 4.83 12.77 -7.46
CA ASN A 160 5.09 11.77 -6.44
C ASN A 160 5.75 12.44 -5.23
N ALA A 161 5.13 12.26 -4.08
CA ALA A 161 5.58 12.91 -2.86
C ALA A 161 5.17 12.11 -1.63
N ASN A 162 6.06 12.08 -0.64
CA ASN A 162 5.79 11.55 0.69
C ASN A 162 6.00 12.69 1.69
N TYR A 163 4.93 13.30 2.17
CA TYR A 163 4.99 14.45 3.06
C TYR A 163 5.22 14.08 4.53
N ILE A 164 5.36 12.77 4.84
CA ILE A 164 5.59 12.27 6.20
C ILE A 164 7.07 11.90 6.41
N LEU A 165 7.64 11.14 5.46
CA LEU A 165 9.00 10.60 5.57
C LEU A 165 9.94 11.07 4.45
N ASP A 166 9.51 12.04 3.64
CA ASP A 166 10.27 12.55 2.49
C ASP A 166 10.76 11.39 1.59
N ASP A 167 12.02 11.43 1.17
CA ASP A 167 12.61 10.45 0.25
C ASP A 167 13.03 9.14 0.94
N THR A 168 12.61 8.89 2.19
CA THR A 168 12.94 7.65 2.90
C THR A 168 12.40 6.44 2.13
N PRO A 169 13.25 5.48 1.73
CA PRO A 169 12.80 4.31 0.98
C PRO A 169 11.84 3.43 1.78
N LEU A 170 10.72 3.07 1.15
CA LEU A 170 9.68 2.25 1.75
C LEU A 170 9.78 0.78 1.30
N LYS A 171 9.13 -0.12 2.04
CA LYS A 171 9.16 -1.58 1.83
C LYS A 171 7.76 -2.17 1.60
N GLY A 172 7.69 -3.41 1.13
CA GLY A 172 6.42 -4.09 0.90
C GLY A 172 5.74 -3.53 -0.35
N LEU A 173 4.42 -3.28 -0.28
CA LEU A 173 3.61 -2.79 -1.40
C LEU A 173 3.75 -1.29 -1.68
N TRP A 174 4.55 -0.55 -0.92
CA TRP A 174 4.80 0.87 -1.21
C TRP A 174 5.56 1.02 -2.55
N PRO A 175 4.99 1.69 -3.57
CA PRO A 175 5.61 1.77 -4.89
C PRO A 175 6.82 2.69 -4.96
N TRP A 176 6.89 3.69 -4.09
CA TRP A 176 7.88 4.77 -4.08
C TRP A 176 7.93 5.43 -2.68
N PRO A 177 9.02 6.09 -2.25
CA PRO A 177 10.38 5.99 -2.79
C PRO A 177 10.92 4.57 -2.60
N ARG A 178 11.68 4.07 -3.57
CA ARG A 178 12.38 2.79 -3.45
C ARG A 178 13.87 3.01 -3.29
N LYS A 179 14.54 2.06 -2.66
CA LYS A 179 15.98 1.92 -2.87
C LYS A 179 16.14 1.60 -4.34
N GLU A 180 16.88 2.43 -5.07
CA GLU A 180 17.26 2.11 -6.44
C GLU A 180 17.75 0.66 -6.47
N PRO A 181 17.26 -0.17 -7.42
CA PRO A 181 17.94 -1.42 -7.66
C PRO A 181 19.36 -1.04 -8.07
N PHE A 182 20.35 -1.39 -7.25
CA PHE A 182 21.75 -1.32 -7.67
C PHE A 182 21.82 -1.86 -9.09
N PRO A 183 22.42 -1.13 -10.06
CA PRO A 183 22.50 -1.62 -11.41
C PRO A 183 23.11 -3.03 -11.38
N ARG A 184 22.35 -4.01 -11.87
CA ARG A 184 22.77 -5.41 -12.03
C ARG A 184 23.98 -5.42 -12.96
N GLY A 185 25.16 -5.26 -12.35
CA GLY A 185 26.43 -5.02 -13.04
C GLY A 185 27.58 -4.82 -12.07
N MET A 186 27.37 -4.13 -10.93
CA MET A 186 28.45 -3.84 -9.97
C MET A 186 28.68 -4.93 -8.91
N GLU A 187 27.78 -5.90 -8.74
CA GLU A 187 28.05 -7.06 -7.86
C GLU A 187 29.22 -7.90 -8.40
N LYS A 188 29.35 -8.03 -9.73
CA LYS A 188 30.47 -8.75 -10.35
C LYS A 188 31.80 -7.97 -10.27
N GLU A 189 31.76 -6.64 -10.23
CA GLU A 189 32.96 -5.82 -10.10
C GLU A 189 33.48 -5.80 -8.66
N ARG A 190 32.60 -5.67 -7.64
CA ARG A 190 33.02 -5.75 -6.24
C ARG A 190 33.47 -7.14 -5.80
N GLU A 191 32.95 -8.20 -6.41
CA GLU A 191 33.41 -9.56 -6.17
C GLU A 191 34.76 -9.83 -6.86
N LYS A 192 35.01 -9.24 -8.04
CA LYS A 192 36.34 -9.25 -8.68
C LYS A 192 37.38 -8.43 -7.91
N GLU A 193 37.05 -7.23 -7.46
CA GLU A 193 37.98 -6.39 -6.68
C GLU A 193 38.39 -7.06 -5.37
N ARG A 194 37.48 -7.78 -4.70
CA ARG A 194 37.81 -8.57 -3.49
C ARG A 194 38.70 -9.79 -3.77
N ILE A 195 38.58 -10.38 -4.95
CA ILE A 195 39.43 -11.51 -5.36
C ILE A 195 40.84 -11.00 -5.74
N GLU A 196 40.93 -9.86 -6.45
CA GLU A 196 42.20 -9.26 -6.85
C GLU A 196 42.99 -8.65 -5.67
N GLU A 197 42.33 -8.05 -4.66
CA GLU A 197 43.00 -7.61 -3.42
C GLU A 197 43.46 -8.79 -2.54
N GLY A 198 42.72 -9.90 -2.54
CA GLY A 198 43.10 -11.12 -1.82
C GLY A 198 44.34 -11.79 -2.41
N ASP A 199 44.39 -11.90 -3.74
CA ASP A 199 45.50 -12.55 -4.46
C ASP A 199 46.80 -11.70 -4.44
N MET A 200 46.73 -10.38 -4.25
CA MET A 200 47.91 -9.53 -4.07
C MET A 200 48.54 -9.63 -2.67
N LEU A 201 47.79 -10.02 -1.65
CA LEU A 201 48.29 -10.15 -0.28
C LEU A 201 48.99 -11.50 -0.02
N ASP A 202 48.77 -12.50 -0.89
CA ASP A 202 49.42 -13.82 -0.82
C ASP A 202 50.76 -13.89 -1.63
N LEU A 203 51.20 -12.76 -2.21
CA LEU A 203 52.45 -12.66 -3.00
C LEU A 203 53.52 -11.70 -2.39
N LEU A 204 53.36 -11.29 -1.14
CA LEU A 204 54.36 -10.54 -0.35
C LEU A 204 54.90 -11.39 0.82
#